data_AF-A0A835ITX7-F1
#
_entry.id   AF-A0A835ITX7-F1
#
_cell.length_a   1.000
_cell.length_b   1.000
_cell.length_c   1.000
_cell.angle_alpha   90.00
_cell.angle_beta   90.00
_cell.angle_gamma   90.00
#
_symmetry.space_group_name_H-M   'P 1'
#
loop_
_entity.id
_entity.type
_entity.pdbx_description
1 polymer ?
#
loop_
_entity_poly.entity_id
_entity_poly.type
_entity_poly.pdbx_seq_one_letter_code
_entity_poly.pdbx_strand_id
1 'polypeptide(L)' 'MKLIASKMMLPGSNQRIHSVHCHSGMVVAGLAADGRKIVAGTKSEATNYERLASLLVA' A
#
# COMPACT_ATOMS: atom_id res chain seq x y z
N MET A 1 8.71 10.78 11.61
CA MET A 1 8.33 12.20 11.42
C MET A 1 7.70 12.35 10.03
N LYS A 2 6.44 12.78 9.93
CA LYS A 2 5.75 12.96 8.64
C LYS A 2 6.06 14.35 8.10
N LEU A 3 6.69 14.44 6.93
CA LEU A 3 6.93 15.73 6.27
C LEU A 3 5.60 16.29 5.76
N ILE A 4 5.18 17.41 6.32
CA ILE A 4 3.99 18.15 5.89
C ILE A 4 4.46 19.24 4.94
N ALA A 5 4.06 19.18 3.67
CA ALA A 5 4.51 20.14 2.66
C ALA A 5 3.90 21.54 2.84
N SER A 6 2.69 21.64 3.42
CA SER A 6 2.05 22.92 3.71
C SER A 6 1.10 22.82 4.89
N LYS A 7 0.92 23.93 5.62
CA LYS A 7 -0.05 24.02 6.73
C LYS A 7 -1.50 23.89 6.28
N MET A 8 -1.78 24.10 4.99
CA MET A 8 -3.12 23.94 4.40
C MET A 8 -3.44 22.50 4.00
N MET A 9 -2.48 21.58 4.11
CA MET A 9 -2.69 20.18 3.72
C MET A 9 -3.67 19.53 4.69
N LEU A 10 -4.73 18.92 4.15
CA LEU A 10 -5.69 18.17 4.95
C LEU A 10 -4.96 17.05 5.74
N PRO A 11 -5.11 16.99 7.07
CA PRO A 11 -4.54 15.92 7.87
C PRO A 11 -4.96 14.55 7.33
N GLY A 12 -4.01 13.61 7.31
CA GLY A 12 -4.27 12.25 6.82
C GLY A 12 -4.25 12.06 5.29
N SER A 13 -4.35 13.12 4.48
CA SER A 13 -4.36 13.00 3.00
C SER A 13 -3.06 12.43 2.40
N ASN A 14 -1.91 12.70 3.05
CA ASN A 14 -0.60 12.21 2.61
C ASN A 14 -0.21 10.93 3.35
N GLN A 15 -0.93 9.83 3.12
CA GLN A 15 -0.58 8.52 3.69
C GLN A 15 0.64 7.93 2.99
N ARG A 16 1.60 7.45 3.78
CA ARG A 16 2.84 6.81 3.28
C ARG A 16 2.98 5.35 3.69
N ILE A 17 2.14 4.91 4.61
CA ILE A 17 2.08 3.55 5.14
C ILE A 17 0.78 2.95 4.64
N HIS A 18 0.85 1.81 3.99
CA HIS A 18 -0.30 1.12 3.43
C HIS A 18 -0.30 -0.34 3.89
N SER A 19 -1.42 -0.82 4.43
CA SER A 19 -1.61 -2.26 4.63
C SER A 19 -1.74 -2.92 3.26
N VAL A 20 -0.87 -3.88 2.95
CA VAL A 20 -0.92 -4.66 1.70
C VAL A 20 -1.59 -6.01 1.95
N HIS A 21 -1.40 -6.56 3.15
CA HIS A 21 -1.94 -7.85 3.59
C HIS A 21 -2.37 -7.77 5.06
N CYS A 22 -3.14 -8.77 5.52
CA CYS A 22 -3.51 -8.91 6.94
C CYS A 22 -2.29 -8.98 7.89
N HIS A 23 -1.12 -9.37 7.39
CA HIS A 23 0.10 -9.56 8.19
C HIS A 23 1.29 -8.74 7.67
N SER A 24 1.11 -7.98 6.59
CA SER A 24 2.20 -7.28 5.90
C SER A 24 1.78 -5.87 5.48
N GLY A 25 2.63 -4.90 5.74
CA GLY A 25 2.46 -3.51 5.33
C GLY A 25 3.59 -3.06 4.42
N MET A 26 3.35 -2.00 3.65
CA MET A 26 4.35 -1.39 2.78
C MET A 26 4.44 0.11 3.05
N VAL A 27 5.67 0.62 3.02
CA VAL A 27 5.96 2.05 3.19
C VAL A 27 6.65 2.54 1.94
N VAL A 28 6.17 3.65 1.38
CA VAL A 28 6.78 4.25 0.20
C VAL A 28 7.50 5.55 0.57
N ALA A 29 8.81 5.56 0.29
CA ALA A 29 9.65 6.75 0.26
C ALA A 29 9.75 7.29 -1.17
N GLY A 30 9.82 8.62 -1.33
CA GLY A 30 9.88 9.27 -2.65
C GLY A 30 8.52 9.73 -3.18
N LEU A 31 8.27 9.51 -4.48
CA LEU A 31 7.10 10.04 -5.19
C LEU A 31 5.82 9.28 -4.82
N ALA A 32 4.91 9.97 -4.14
CA ALA A 32 3.68 9.37 -3.63
C ALA A 32 2.75 8.84 -4.74
N ALA A 33 2.80 9.42 -5.94
CA ALA A 33 1.98 8.98 -7.07
C ALA A 33 2.37 7.56 -7.55
N ASP A 34 3.67 7.34 -7.77
CA ASP A 34 4.18 6.04 -8.17
C ASP A 34 4.04 5.02 -7.04
N GLY A 35 4.28 5.45 -5.81
CA GLY A 35 4.02 4.65 -4.62
C GLY A 35 2.61 4.08 -4.57
N ARG A 36 1.60 4.90 -4.85
CA ARG A 36 0.21 4.43 -4.88
C ARG A 36 -0.05 3.39 -5.96
N LYS A 37 0.56 3.53 -7.15
CA LYS A 37 0.45 2.53 -8.22
C LYS A 37 1.07 1.21 -7.80
N ILE A 38 2.27 1.25 -7.23
CA ILE A 38 2.97 0.05 -6.75
C ILE A 38 2.13 -0.64 -5.67
N VAL A 39 1.70 0.10 -4.63
CA VAL A 39 0.85 -0.42 -3.55
C VAL A 39 -0.42 -1.08 -4.08
N ALA A 40 -1.10 -0.45 -5.05
CA ALA A 40 -2.31 -1.01 -5.65
C ALA A 40 -2.01 -2.33 -6.39
N GLY A 41 -0.91 -2.39 -7.14
CA GLY A 41 -0.42 -3.60 -7.79
C GLY A 41 -0.15 -4.72 -6.78
N THR A 42 0.64 -4.43 -5.74
CA THR A 42 1.02 -5.43 -4.73
C THR A 42 -0.20 -6.01 -3.99
N LYS A 43 -1.22 -5.19 -3.73
CA LYS A 43 -2.49 -5.66 -3.14
C LYS A 43 -3.21 -6.66 -4.05
N SER A 44 -3.28 -6.34 -5.33
CA SER A 44 -3.95 -7.19 -6.32
C SER A 44 -3.22 -8.53 -6.48
N GLU A 45 -1.88 -8.49 -6.48
CA GLU A 45 -1.04 -9.67 -6.54
C GLU A 45 -1.17 -10.53 -5.28
N ALA A 46 -1.09 -9.93 -4.09
CA ALA A 46 -1.24 -10.65 -2.82
C ALA A 46 -2.58 -11.40 -2.75
N THR A 47 -3.68 -10.74 -3.12
CA THR A 47 -5.02 -11.37 -3.16
C THR A 47 -5.06 -12.51 -4.20
N ASN A 48 -4.38 -12.35 -5.32
CA ASN A 48 -4.31 -13.38 -6.36
C ASN A 48 -3.51 -14.61 -5.88
N TYR A 49 -2.39 -14.40 -5.18
CA TYR A 49 -1.61 -15.49 -4.60
C TYR A 49 -2.37 -16.23 -3.50
N GLU A 50 -3.09 -15.53 -2.62
CA GLU A 50 -3.96 -16.19 -1.63
C GLU A 50 -5.01 -17.07 -2.32
N ARG A 51 -5.65 -16.55 -3.38
CA ARG A 51 -6.63 -17.33 -4.15
C ARG A 51 -6.00 -18.55 -4.82
N LEU A 52 -4.85 -18.40 -5.45
CA LEU A 52 -4.16 -19.52 -6.11
C LEU A 52 -3.69 -20.56 -5.10
N ALA A 53 -3.11 -20.14 -3.96
CA ALA A 53 -2.70 -21.02 -2.89
C ALA A 53 -3.90 -21.81 -2.32
N SER A 54 -5.07 -21.19 -2.23
CA SER A 54 -6.29 -21.89 -1.79
C SER A 54 -6.81 -22.92 -2.79
N LEU A 55 -6.64 -22.70 -4.09
CA LEU A 55 -7.05 -23.63 -5.15
C LEU A 55 -6.13 -24.83 -5.31
N LEU A 56 -4.84 -24.69 -4.96
CA LEU A 56 -3.84 -25.76 -5.05
C LEU A 56 -3.92 -26.76 -3.89
N VAL A 57 -4.62 -26.40 -2.81
CA VAL A 57 -4.79 -27.21 -1.60
C VAL A 57 -6.16 -27.93 -1.55
N ALA A 58 -7.02 -27.70 -2.56
CA ALA A 58 -8.32 -28.36 -2.74
C ALA A 58 -8.23 -29.53 -3.73
#